data_AF-A0A7S2R1S6-F1
#
_entry.id   AF-A0A7S2R1S6-F1
#
_cell.length_a   1.000
_cell.length_b   1.000
_cell.length_c   1.000
_cell.angle_alpha   90.00
_cell.angle_beta   90.00
_cell.angle_gamma   90.00
#
_symmetry.space_group_name_H-M   'P 1'
#
loop_
_entity.id
_entity.type
_entity.pdbx_description
1 polymer ?
#
loop_
_entity_poly.entity_id
_entity_poly.type
_entity_poly.pdbx_seq_one_letter_code
_entity_poly.pdbx_strand_id
1 'polypeptide(L)'
;YGPLIAGGLLRIRLELCVVESFFNEAVGPFIEKEGTGWILPLHETVETFLAGTIFALASTFIFVGSTKIVSVLATYGDVFVGAPCRLIGGFSLDRALGRPVTLDIGIGPFKTRVIGPKTDAKKTADGESDFTAYMTEIKEVKTRDIPIVAISGSLKVYGEGSKIVREFLEALDVFVGRYLTLIATGYIGIKFIHFKVFPDFPPF
;
A
#
# COMPACT_ATOMS: atom_id res chain seq x y z
N TYR A 1 -17.11 2.41 19.77
CA TYR A 1 -15.99 2.11 18.84
C TYR A 1 -14.87 1.29 19.45
N GLY A 2 -14.60 1.34 20.77
CA GLY A 2 -13.57 0.51 21.43
C GLY A 2 -13.63 -1.00 21.13
N PRO A 3 -14.80 -1.66 21.12
CA PRO A 3 -14.90 -3.09 20.80
C PRO A 3 -14.52 -3.44 19.37
N LEU A 4 -14.83 -2.58 18.39
CA LEU A 4 -14.45 -2.80 16.99
C LEU A 4 -12.95 -2.61 16.76
N ILE A 5 -12.35 -1.61 17.42
CA ILE A 5 -10.90 -1.36 17.31
C ILE A 5 -10.13 -2.49 17.98
N ALA A 6 -10.54 -2.95 19.17
CA ALA A 6 -9.93 -4.08 19.85
C ALA A 6 -10.07 -5.40 19.05
N GLY A 7 -11.26 -5.65 18.47
CA GLY A 7 -11.47 -6.81 17.60
C GLY A 7 -10.63 -6.76 16.32
N GLY A 8 -10.50 -5.58 15.71
CA GLY A 8 -9.60 -5.35 14.57
C GLY A 8 -8.14 -5.62 14.95
N LEU A 9 -7.66 -5.02 16.04
CA LEU A 9 -6.26 -5.14 16.48
C LEU A 9 -5.88 -6.58 16.86
N LEU A 10 -6.80 -7.33 17.46
CA LEU A 10 -6.62 -8.75 17.73
C LEU A 10 -6.53 -9.58 16.45
N ARG A 11 -7.34 -9.26 15.43
CA ARG A 11 -7.24 -9.92 14.12
C ARG A 11 -5.91 -9.60 13.43
N ILE A 12 -5.44 -8.36 13.46
CA ILE A 12 -4.11 -7.99 12.92
C ILE A 12 -3.01 -8.81 13.60
N ARG A 13 -3.05 -8.92 14.93
CA ARG A 13 -2.07 -9.69 15.69
C ARG A 13 -2.09 -11.18 15.32
N LEU A 14 -3.27 -11.78 15.24
CA LEU A 14 -3.40 -13.20 14.87
C LEU A 14 -2.86 -13.45 13.46
N GLU A 15 -3.19 -12.60 12.49
CA GLU A 15 -2.74 -12.74 11.10
C GLU A 15 -1.22 -12.53 10.97
N LEU A 16 -0.64 -11.57 11.71
CA LEU A 16 0.80 -11.37 11.76
C LEU A 16 1.53 -12.58 12.40
N CYS A 17 0.98 -13.13 13.49
CA CYS A 17 1.53 -14.33 14.12
C CYS A 17 1.43 -15.56 13.20
N VAL A 18 0.36 -15.67 12.41
CA VAL A 18 0.20 -16.74 11.40
C VAL A 18 1.24 -16.59 10.30
N VAL A 19 1.51 -15.37 9.82
CA VAL A 19 2.58 -15.13 8.83
C VAL A 19 3.95 -15.50 9.40
N GLU A 20 4.26 -15.02 10.60
CA GLU A 20 5.54 -15.28 11.26
C GLU A 20 5.75 -16.77 11.53
N SER A 21 4.74 -17.46 12.05
CA SER A 21 4.76 -18.91 12.27
C SER A 21 4.87 -19.67 10.95
N PHE A 22 4.16 -19.25 9.90
CA PHE A 22 4.28 -19.86 8.58
C PHE A 22 5.72 -19.78 8.07
N PHE A 23 6.38 -18.62 8.16
CA PHE A 23 7.77 -18.49 7.70
C PHE A 23 8.78 -19.24 8.57
N ASN A 24 8.67 -19.13 9.90
CA ASN A 24 9.65 -19.72 10.83
C ASN A 24 9.49 -21.23 10.99
N GLU A 25 8.26 -21.74 10.89
CA GLU A 25 7.95 -23.13 11.26
C GLU A 25 7.59 -24.01 10.06
N ALA A 26 7.04 -23.42 8.98
CA ALA A 26 6.77 -24.15 7.74
C ALA A 26 7.85 -23.88 6.69
N VAL A 27 8.07 -22.63 6.29
CA VAL A 27 8.90 -22.32 5.12
C VAL A 27 10.39 -22.54 5.37
N GLY A 28 10.93 -21.98 6.46
CA GLY A 28 12.35 -22.09 6.82
C GLY A 28 12.86 -23.54 6.89
N PRO A 29 12.31 -24.38 7.79
CA PRO A 29 12.78 -25.76 7.94
C PRO A 29 12.47 -26.64 6.72
N PHE A 30 11.47 -26.29 5.92
CA PHE A 30 11.17 -27.02 4.68
C PHE A 30 12.20 -26.73 3.58
N ILE A 31 12.61 -25.47 3.42
CA ILE A 31 13.71 -25.10 2.52
C ILE A 31 15.04 -25.72 2.98
N GLU A 32 15.27 -25.80 4.29
CA GLU A 32 16.51 -26.39 4.83
C GLU A 32 16.59 -27.91 4.61
N LYS A 33 15.45 -28.62 4.67
CA LYS A 33 15.39 -30.08 4.47
C LYS A 33 15.31 -30.51 3.01
N GLU A 34 14.45 -29.87 2.22
CA GLU A 34 14.11 -30.29 0.85
C GLU A 34 14.76 -29.40 -0.23
N GLY A 35 15.47 -28.34 0.16
CA GLY A 35 16.08 -27.36 -0.74
C GLY A 35 15.03 -26.51 -1.48
N THR A 36 15.38 -26.01 -2.66
CA THR A 36 14.47 -25.29 -3.58
C THR A 36 13.94 -26.19 -4.70
N GLY A 37 14.32 -27.47 -4.71
CA GLY A 37 13.98 -28.43 -5.77
C GLY A 37 12.49 -28.70 -5.90
N TRP A 38 11.71 -28.48 -4.84
CA TRP A 38 10.25 -28.60 -4.86
C TRP A 38 9.54 -27.44 -5.59
N ILE A 39 10.20 -26.30 -5.81
CA ILE A 39 9.60 -25.12 -6.48
C ILE A 39 9.58 -25.34 -7.99
N LEU A 40 10.68 -25.85 -8.56
CA LEU A 40 10.83 -26.22 -9.97
C LEU A 40 11.62 -27.54 -10.07
N PRO A 41 10.97 -28.69 -9.82
CA PRO A 41 11.62 -29.99 -9.96
C PRO A 41 11.83 -30.33 -11.44
N LEU A 42 12.99 -30.91 -11.79
CA LEU A 42 13.19 -31.54 -13.10
C LEU A 42 12.39 -32.86 -13.23
N HIS A 43 12.12 -33.54 -12.10
CA HIS A 43 11.22 -34.69 -12.01
C HIS A 43 10.22 -34.45 -10.88
N GLU A 44 8.93 -34.54 -11.17
CA GLU A 44 7.86 -34.31 -10.19
C GLU A 44 7.39 -35.63 -9.56
N THR A 45 7.51 -35.72 -8.24
CA THR A 45 6.85 -36.74 -7.41
C THR A 45 5.55 -36.19 -6.81
N VAL A 46 4.65 -37.07 -6.36
CA VAL A 46 3.39 -36.68 -5.69
C VAL A 46 3.64 -35.77 -4.48
N GLU A 47 4.74 -36.00 -3.76
CA GLU A 47 5.14 -35.21 -2.59
C GLU A 47 5.57 -33.79 -2.98
N THR A 48 6.42 -33.65 -4.00
CA THR A 48 6.86 -32.33 -4.50
C THR A 48 5.75 -31.53 -5.18
N PHE A 49 4.81 -32.22 -5.84
CA PHE A 49 3.61 -31.60 -6.39
C PHE A 49 2.73 -31.06 -5.26
N LEU A 50 2.35 -31.92 -4.31
CA LEU A 50 1.50 -31.56 -3.18
C LEU A 50 2.11 -30.43 -2.34
N ALA A 51 3.41 -30.51 -2.03
CA ALA A 51 4.13 -29.48 -1.30
C ALA A 51 4.07 -28.11 -2.01
N GLY A 52 4.35 -28.09 -3.32
CA GLY A 52 4.30 -26.84 -4.09
C GLY A 52 2.89 -26.28 -4.24
N THR A 53 1.87 -27.12 -4.40
CA THR A 53 0.47 -26.67 -4.48
C THR A 53 0.00 -26.10 -3.14
N ILE A 54 0.25 -26.80 -2.03
CA ILE A 54 -0.12 -26.32 -0.69
C ILE A 54 0.63 -25.02 -0.38
N PHE A 55 1.92 -24.94 -0.69
CA PHE A 55 2.69 -23.72 -0.47
C PHE A 55 2.17 -22.54 -1.30
N ALA A 56 1.87 -22.75 -2.58
CA ALA A 56 1.32 -21.70 -3.45
C ALA A 56 -0.05 -21.21 -2.94
N LEU A 57 -0.92 -22.13 -2.51
CA LEU A 57 -2.23 -21.77 -1.94
C LEU A 57 -2.10 -21.07 -0.58
N ALA A 58 -1.25 -21.58 0.31
CA ALA A 58 -1.05 -21.00 1.64
C ALA A 58 -0.43 -19.60 1.54
N SER A 59 0.63 -19.43 0.74
CA SER A 59 1.28 -18.14 0.54
C SER A 59 0.33 -17.12 -0.08
N THR A 60 -0.46 -17.50 -1.08
CA THR A 60 -1.45 -16.58 -1.67
C THR A 60 -2.52 -16.17 -0.68
N PHE A 61 -3.06 -17.10 0.12
CA PHE A 61 -4.04 -16.77 1.14
C PHE A 61 -3.48 -15.80 2.19
N ILE A 62 -2.26 -16.07 2.68
CA ILE A 62 -1.58 -15.24 3.69
C ILE A 62 -1.24 -13.85 3.13
N PHE A 63 -0.72 -13.76 1.91
CA PHE A 63 -0.38 -12.47 1.30
C PHE A 63 -1.63 -11.64 1.00
N VAL A 64 -2.68 -12.24 0.45
CA VAL A 64 -3.95 -11.54 0.21
C VAL A 64 -4.58 -11.05 1.51
N GLY A 65 -4.57 -11.87 2.57
CA GLY A 65 -5.08 -11.48 3.88
C GLY A 65 -4.30 -10.33 4.51
N SER A 66 -2.97 -10.43 4.51
CA SER A 66 -2.08 -9.43 5.12
C SER A 66 -2.10 -8.09 4.39
N THR A 67 -2.06 -8.06 3.04
CA THR A 67 -2.14 -6.79 2.29
C THR A 67 -3.48 -6.09 2.47
N LYS A 68 -4.56 -6.86 2.65
CA LYS A 68 -5.88 -6.29 2.88
C LYS A 68 -5.96 -5.56 4.22
N ILE A 69 -5.34 -6.14 5.25
CA ILE A 69 -5.29 -5.54 6.57
C ILE A 69 -4.43 -4.27 6.55
N VAL A 70 -3.26 -4.32 5.92
CA VAL A 70 -2.33 -3.19 5.84
C VAL A 70 -2.96 -2.03 5.06
N SER A 71 -3.60 -2.31 3.92
CA SER A 71 -4.29 -1.27 3.14
C SER A 71 -5.41 -0.62 3.95
N VAL A 72 -6.26 -1.41 4.63
CA VAL A 72 -7.32 -0.88 5.50
C VAL A 72 -6.74 -0.01 6.62
N LEU A 73 -5.67 -0.43 7.28
CA LEU A 73 -5.03 0.35 8.34
C LEU A 73 -4.47 1.67 7.79
N ALA A 74 -3.84 1.64 6.61
CA ALA A 74 -3.32 2.83 5.94
C ALA A 74 -4.45 3.79 5.51
N THR A 75 -5.55 3.27 4.99
CA THR A 75 -6.74 4.08 4.65
C THR A 75 -7.32 4.72 5.91
N TYR A 76 -7.44 4.00 7.03
CA TYR A 76 -7.89 4.58 8.29
C TYR A 76 -6.92 5.64 8.83
N GLY A 77 -5.61 5.35 8.81
CA GLY A 77 -4.58 6.31 9.22
C GLY A 77 -4.61 7.59 8.39
N ASP A 78 -4.77 7.47 7.08
CA ASP A 78 -4.90 8.62 6.20
C ASP A 78 -6.21 9.38 6.43
N VAL A 79 -7.34 8.70 6.63
CA VAL A 79 -8.62 9.38 6.90
C VAL A 79 -8.59 10.17 8.22
N PHE A 80 -7.98 9.62 9.27
CA PHE A 80 -7.98 10.26 10.60
C PHE A 80 -6.85 11.25 10.81
N VAL A 81 -5.69 11.08 10.18
CA VAL A 81 -4.50 11.91 10.41
C VAL A 81 -4.10 12.63 9.12
N GLY A 82 -3.95 11.89 8.02
CA GLY A 82 -3.51 12.42 6.74
C GLY A 82 -4.42 13.51 6.17
N ALA A 83 -5.72 13.25 6.11
CA ALA A 83 -6.72 14.15 5.55
C ALA A 83 -6.89 15.43 6.39
N PRO A 84 -6.99 15.39 7.74
CA PRO A 84 -6.94 16.60 8.56
C PRO A 84 -5.64 17.38 8.41
N CYS A 85 -4.47 16.71 8.38
CA CYS A 85 -3.18 17.38 8.18
C CYS A 85 -3.11 18.08 6.82
N ARG A 86 -3.64 17.48 5.76
CA ARG A 86 -3.69 18.02 4.41
C ARG A 86 -4.65 19.22 4.30
N LEU A 87 -5.83 19.12 4.91
CA LEU A 87 -6.84 20.18 4.92
C LEU A 87 -6.40 21.39 5.77
N ILE A 88 -5.93 21.16 6.99
CA ILE A 88 -5.52 22.23 7.92
C ILE A 88 -4.19 22.85 7.46
N GLY A 89 -3.25 22.02 7.01
CA GLY A 89 -1.98 22.45 6.44
C GLY A 89 -2.19 23.25 5.16
N GLY A 90 -3.00 22.76 4.22
CA GLY A 90 -3.36 23.45 2.99
C GLY A 90 -4.07 24.78 3.25
N PHE A 91 -5.10 24.79 4.10
CA PHE A 91 -5.84 26.00 4.46
C PHE A 91 -4.96 27.08 5.08
N SER A 92 -4.11 26.71 6.04
CA SER A 92 -3.27 27.66 6.77
C SER A 92 -2.14 28.22 5.89
N LEU A 93 -1.61 27.39 4.99
CA LEU A 93 -0.58 27.77 4.02
C LEU A 93 -1.16 28.71 2.95
N ASP A 94 -2.30 28.36 2.35
CA ASP A 94 -2.98 29.18 1.33
C ASP A 94 -3.36 30.56 1.91
N ARG A 95 -3.80 30.60 3.18
CA ARG A 95 -4.09 31.83 3.92
C ARG A 95 -2.85 32.68 4.19
N ALA A 96 -1.71 32.07 4.51
CA ALA A 96 -0.45 32.77 4.76
C ALA A 96 0.19 33.33 3.48
N LEU A 97 -0.01 32.65 2.34
CA LEU A 97 0.45 33.10 1.02
C LEU A 97 -0.53 34.05 0.31
N GLY A 98 -1.72 34.30 0.87
CA GLY A 98 -2.74 35.16 0.25
C GLY A 98 -3.35 34.59 -1.04
N ARG A 99 -3.23 33.29 -1.27
CA ARG A 99 -3.79 32.56 -2.41
C ARG A 99 -5.25 32.17 -2.15
N PRO A 100 -6.07 31.93 -3.19
CA PRO A 100 -7.42 31.42 -3.00
C PRO A 100 -7.35 30.04 -2.33
N VAL A 101 -8.09 29.87 -1.24
CA VAL A 101 -8.06 28.64 -0.43
C VAL A 101 -8.61 27.49 -1.26
N THR A 102 -7.77 26.48 -1.50
CA THR A 102 -8.17 25.26 -2.20
C THR A 102 -8.44 24.16 -1.18
N LEU A 103 -9.71 23.80 -0.99
CA LEU A 103 -10.08 22.66 -0.15
C LEU A 103 -10.10 21.41 -1.02
N ASP A 104 -8.96 20.71 -1.09
CA ASP A 104 -8.90 19.37 -1.67
C ASP A 104 -9.42 18.34 -0.67
N ILE A 105 -10.73 18.11 -0.70
CA ILE A 105 -11.37 17.02 0.04
C ILE A 105 -11.14 15.79 -0.82
N GLY A 106 -10.03 15.09 -0.60
CA GLY A 106 -9.58 13.92 -1.36
C GLY A 106 -10.47 12.66 -1.22
N ILE A 107 -11.79 12.82 -1.26
CA ILE A 107 -12.82 11.79 -1.19
C ILE A 107 -13.57 11.76 -2.53
N GLY A 108 -13.22 10.82 -3.40
CA GLY A 108 -14.00 10.50 -4.61
C GLY A 108 -14.25 11.70 -5.56
N PRO A 109 -15.36 11.73 -6.31
CA PRO A 109 -15.66 12.76 -7.32
C PRO A 109 -15.89 14.18 -6.76
N PHE A 110 -15.71 14.40 -5.45
CA PHE A 110 -15.78 15.72 -4.82
C PHE A 110 -14.46 16.48 -5.02
N LYS A 111 -14.19 16.89 -6.26
CA LYS A 111 -13.04 17.71 -6.63
C LYS A 111 -12.98 19.03 -5.83
N THR A 112 -11.74 19.40 -5.50
CA THR A 112 -11.26 20.70 -5.00
C THR A 112 -12.29 21.83 -5.09
N ARG A 113 -12.87 22.23 -3.95
CA ARG A 113 -13.65 23.47 -3.90
C ARG A 113 -12.71 24.63 -3.57
N VAL A 114 -12.57 25.54 -4.52
CA VAL A 114 -11.90 26.83 -4.30
C VAL A 114 -12.86 27.73 -3.53
N ILE A 115 -12.52 28.08 -2.29
CA ILE A 115 -13.28 29.02 -1.46
C ILE A 115 -12.43 30.29 -1.34
N GLY A 116 -12.64 31.23 -2.27
CA GLY A 116 -11.97 32.54 -2.26
C GLY A 116 -12.31 33.36 -3.51
N PRO A 117 -12.09 34.68 -3.49
CA PRO A 117 -12.20 35.49 -4.70
C PRO A 117 -11.15 34.99 -5.70
N LYS A 118 -11.55 34.79 -6.96
CA LYS A 118 -10.62 34.51 -8.06
C LYS A 118 -9.80 35.77 -8.31
N THR A 119 -8.71 35.96 -7.58
CA THR A 119 -7.64 36.83 -8.06
C THR A 119 -6.93 36.07 -9.17
N ASP A 120 -6.58 36.76 -10.25
CA ASP A 120 -6.00 36.23 -11.49
C ASP A 120 -4.62 35.58 -11.25
N ALA A 121 -4.61 34.45 -10.55
CA ALA A 121 -3.45 33.58 -10.48
C ALA A 121 -3.31 32.93 -11.85
N LYS A 122 -2.31 33.41 -12.59
CA LYS A 122 -1.76 32.79 -13.81
C LYS A 122 -2.06 31.31 -13.82
N LYS A 123 -2.70 30.84 -14.89
CA LYS A 123 -2.65 29.44 -15.31
C LYS A 123 -1.17 29.02 -15.28
N THR A 124 -0.76 28.29 -14.25
CA THR A 124 0.43 27.45 -14.34
C THR A 124 0.05 26.35 -15.29
N ALA A 125 0.46 26.53 -16.54
CA ALA A 125 0.49 25.49 -17.53
C ALA A 125 1.32 24.32 -16.98
N ASP A 126 0.75 23.13 -17.10
CA ASP A 126 1.43 21.87 -17.39
C ASP A 126 2.72 21.55 -16.61
N GLY A 127 2.58 20.71 -15.58
CA GLY A 127 3.54 19.65 -15.32
C GLY A 127 4.73 19.96 -14.40
N GLU A 128 4.78 21.12 -13.73
CA GLU A 128 5.78 21.38 -12.70
C GLU A 128 5.19 21.06 -11.31
N SER A 129 5.84 20.16 -10.57
CA SER A 129 5.35 19.65 -9.28
C SER A 129 4.99 20.79 -8.34
N ASP A 130 3.79 20.76 -7.76
CA ASP A 130 3.26 21.74 -6.81
C ASP A 130 4.33 22.16 -5.76
N PHE A 131 5.16 21.20 -5.35
CA PHE A 131 6.30 21.32 -4.45
C PHE A 131 7.40 22.34 -4.85
N THR A 132 7.81 22.41 -6.13
CA THR A 132 8.89 23.32 -6.59
C THR A 132 8.44 24.78 -6.62
N ALA A 133 7.16 25.03 -6.93
CA ALA A 133 6.56 26.35 -6.84
C ALA A 133 6.53 26.87 -5.38
N TYR A 134 6.21 26.01 -4.40
CA TYR A 134 6.22 26.38 -2.97
C TYR A 134 7.61 26.75 -2.45
N MET A 135 8.66 26.00 -2.82
CA MET A 135 10.03 26.28 -2.37
C MET A 135 10.56 27.63 -2.85
N THR A 136 10.08 28.11 -4.01
CA THR A 136 10.48 29.39 -4.59
C THR A 136 9.78 30.56 -3.90
N GLU A 137 8.51 30.39 -3.50
CA GLU A 137 7.70 31.44 -2.86
C GLU A 137 7.94 31.59 -1.35
N ILE A 138 8.47 30.56 -0.67
CA ILE A 138 8.91 30.67 0.75
C ILE A 138 9.98 31.76 0.92
N LYS A 139 10.73 32.10 -0.13
CA LYS A 139 11.74 33.17 -0.12
C LYS A 139 11.15 34.58 -0.10
N GLU A 140 9.89 34.77 -0.49
CA GLU A 140 9.23 36.07 -0.61
C GLU A 140 8.33 36.43 0.59
N VAL A 141 8.30 35.57 1.62
CA VAL A 141 7.38 35.70 2.74
C VAL A 141 7.86 36.77 3.75
N LYS A 142 6.93 37.61 4.19
CA LYS A 142 7.10 38.57 5.30
C LYS A 142 7.62 37.85 6.54
N THR A 143 8.66 38.39 7.20
CA THR A 143 9.38 37.76 8.33
C THR A 143 8.47 37.29 9.49
N ARG A 144 7.28 37.86 9.62
CA ARG A 144 6.30 37.52 10.67
C ARG A 144 5.55 36.20 10.42
N ASP A 145 5.42 35.76 9.17
CA ASP A 145 4.58 34.62 8.80
C ASP A 145 5.39 33.34 8.53
N ILE A 146 6.73 33.42 8.59
CA ILE A 146 7.67 32.30 8.47
C ILE A 146 7.33 31.10 9.40
N PRO A 147 7.03 31.28 10.71
CA PRO A 147 6.76 30.13 11.57
C PRO A 147 5.45 29.42 11.20
N ILE A 148 4.45 30.18 10.74
CA ILE A 148 3.16 29.63 10.32
C ILE A 148 3.33 28.84 9.03
N VAL A 149 4.06 29.39 8.05
CA VAL A 149 4.35 28.72 6.77
C VAL A 149 5.17 27.44 6.96
N ALA A 150 6.14 27.44 7.88
CA ALA A 150 6.94 26.25 8.16
C ALA A 150 6.10 25.11 8.79
N ILE A 151 5.25 25.44 9.75
CA ILE A 151 4.37 24.46 10.43
C ILE A 151 3.27 23.97 9.47
N SER A 152 2.62 24.87 8.73
CA SER A 152 1.58 24.49 7.77
C SER A 152 2.13 23.72 6.57
N GLY A 153 3.33 24.10 6.11
CA GLY A 153 4.05 23.41 5.04
C GLY A 153 4.42 21.98 5.41
N SER A 154 4.97 21.77 6.60
CA SER A 154 5.29 20.42 7.10
C SER A 154 4.04 19.55 7.28
N LEU A 155 2.94 20.10 7.79
CA LEU A 155 1.65 19.41 7.86
C LEU A 155 1.12 19.01 6.48
N LYS A 156 1.21 19.90 5.49
CA LYS A 156 0.76 19.62 4.11
C LYS A 156 1.61 18.54 3.45
N VAL A 157 2.94 18.63 3.59
CA VAL A 157 3.86 17.61 3.07
C VAL A 157 3.59 16.25 3.71
N TYR A 158 3.35 16.21 5.02
CA TYR A 158 2.97 14.96 5.70
C TYR A 158 1.63 14.41 5.19
N GLY A 159 0.63 15.26 5.05
CA GLY A 159 -0.70 14.87 4.53
C GLY A 159 -0.66 14.38 3.08
N GLU A 160 0.21 14.91 2.23
CA GLU A 160 0.39 14.37 0.87
C GLU A 160 1.26 13.13 0.82
N GLY A 161 2.28 13.05 1.69
CA GLY A 161 3.04 11.82 1.87
C GLY A 161 2.15 10.64 2.27
N SER A 162 1.22 10.85 3.20
CA SER A 162 0.29 9.80 3.63
C SER A 162 -0.66 9.36 2.51
N LYS A 163 -1.05 10.28 1.60
CA LYS A 163 -1.87 9.98 0.42
C LYS A 163 -1.16 9.01 -0.52
N ILE A 164 0.10 9.32 -0.84
CA ILE A 164 0.93 8.51 -1.75
C ILE A 164 1.14 7.12 -1.15
N VAL A 165 1.45 7.03 0.15
CA VAL A 165 1.62 5.76 0.84
C VAL A 165 0.33 4.93 0.80
N ARG A 166 -0.82 5.55 1.05
CA ARG A 166 -2.12 4.88 0.96
C ARG A 166 -2.39 4.36 -0.46
N GLU A 167 -2.22 5.21 -1.48
CA GLU A 167 -2.44 4.82 -2.88
C GLU A 167 -1.52 3.68 -3.31
N PHE A 168 -0.26 3.69 -2.87
CA PHE A 168 0.69 2.61 -3.10
C PHE A 168 0.27 1.30 -2.42
N LEU A 169 -0.17 1.36 -1.15
CA LEU A 169 -0.63 0.18 -0.41
C LEU A 169 -1.94 -0.38 -0.96
N GLU A 170 -2.85 0.47 -1.43
CA GLU A 170 -4.07 0.04 -2.13
C GLU A 170 -3.74 -0.59 -3.50
N ALA A 171 -2.76 -0.03 -4.23
CA ALA A 171 -2.28 -0.63 -5.48
C ALA A 171 -1.63 -2.00 -5.23
N LEU A 172 -0.84 -2.14 -4.17
CA LEU A 172 -0.27 -3.42 -3.76
C LEU A 172 -1.36 -4.43 -3.37
N ASP A 173 -2.41 -4.02 -2.64
CA ASP A 173 -3.53 -4.90 -2.30
C ASP A 173 -4.26 -5.41 -3.56
N VAL A 174 -4.55 -4.52 -4.51
CA VAL A 174 -5.15 -4.90 -5.80
C VAL A 174 -4.21 -5.82 -6.58
N PHE A 175 -2.90 -5.54 -6.53
CA PHE A 175 -1.91 -6.35 -7.21
C PHE A 175 -1.87 -7.77 -6.65
N VAL A 176 -1.74 -7.90 -5.34
CA VAL A 176 -1.69 -9.18 -4.63
C VAL A 176 -3.02 -9.94 -4.77
N GLY A 177 -4.15 -9.25 -4.68
CA GLY A 177 -5.47 -9.88 -4.85
C GLY A 177 -5.69 -10.48 -6.25
N ARG A 178 -5.24 -9.81 -7.32
CA ARG A 178 -5.53 -10.22 -8.70
C ARG A 178 -4.38 -10.92 -9.41
N TYR A 179 -3.16 -10.39 -9.34
CA TYR A 179 -2.03 -10.94 -10.09
C TYR A 179 -1.37 -12.10 -9.35
N LEU A 180 -1.23 -12.02 -8.03
CA LEU A 180 -0.64 -13.14 -7.26
C LEU A 180 -1.51 -14.40 -7.37
N THR A 181 -2.83 -14.25 -7.32
CA THR A 181 -3.79 -15.35 -7.48
C THR A 181 -3.74 -15.96 -8.89
N LEU A 182 -3.61 -15.12 -9.93
CA LEU A 182 -3.40 -15.59 -11.30
C LEU A 182 -2.07 -16.32 -11.47
N ILE A 183 -0.98 -15.78 -10.93
CA ILE A 183 0.34 -16.42 -10.98
C ILE A 183 0.33 -17.75 -10.24
N ALA A 184 -0.29 -17.82 -9.07
CA ALA A 184 -0.40 -19.07 -8.31
C ALA A 184 -1.26 -20.11 -9.02
N THR A 185 -2.39 -19.70 -9.60
CA THR A 185 -3.23 -20.60 -10.41
C THR A 185 -2.48 -21.09 -11.64
N GLY A 186 -1.74 -20.20 -12.31
CA GLY A 186 -0.87 -20.54 -13.44
C GLY A 186 0.25 -21.49 -13.03
N TYR A 187 0.89 -21.26 -11.89
CA TYR A 187 1.92 -22.12 -11.32
C TYR A 187 1.39 -23.53 -11.05
N ILE A 188 0.23 -23.63 -10.39
CA ILE A 188 -0.43 -24.93 -10.12
C ILE A 188 -0.82 -25.61 -11.43
N GLY A 189 -1.32 -24.85 -12.42
CA GLY A 189 -1.67 -25.38 -13.74
C GLY A 189 -0.47 -25.91 -14.50
N ILE A 190 0.65 -25.17 -14.51
CA ILE A 190 1.91 -25.59 -15.14
C ILE A 190 2.45 -26.84 -14.45
N LYS A 191 2.47 -26.87 -13.10
CA LYS A 191 2.85 -28.07 -12.34
C LYS A 191 1.95 -29.27 -12.66
N PHE A 192 0.65 -29.07 -12.73
CA PHE A 192 -0.28 -30.15 -13.05
C PHE A 192 -0.06 -30.71 -14.46
N ILE A 193 0.21 -29.85 -15.44
CA ILE A 193 0.56 -30.27 -16.80
C ILE A 193 1.90 -31.01 -16.80
N HIS A 194 2.90 -30.48 -16.11
CA HIS A 194 4.23 -31.09 -16.02
C HIS A 194 4.15 -32.49 -15.38
N PHE A 195 3.43 -32.65 -14.27
CA PHE A 195 3.16 -33.93 -13.62
C PHE A 195 2.44 -34.92 -14.55
N LYS A 196 1.53 -34.45 -15.40
CA LYS A 196 0.76 -35.30 -16.31
C LYS A 196 1.52 -35.68 -17.59
N VAL A 197 2.39 -34.80 -18.09
CA VAL A 197 3.14 -34.99 -19.34
C VAL A 197 4.46 -35.74 -19.11
N PHE A 198 5.09 -35.57 -17.95
CA PHE A 198 6.30 -36.29 -17.54
C PHE A 198 6.03 -37.21 -16.34
N PRO A 199 5.24 -38.30 -16.51
CA PRO A 199 5.00 -39.25 -15.44
C PRO A 199 6.18 -40.23 -15.36
N ASP A 200 7.30 -39.83 -14.75
CA ASP A 200 8.36 -40.80 -14.44
C ASP A 200 8.01 -41.58 -13.15
N PHE A 201 7.34 -42.72 -13.35
CA PHE A 201 7.29 -43.90 -12.46
C PHE A 201 8.71 -44.55 -12.36
N PRO A 202 9.07 -45.42 -11.38
CA PRO A 202 8.55 -45.72 -10.03
C PRO A 202 9.55 -45.33 -8.90
N PRO A 203 9.17 -45.49 -7.61
CA PRO A 203 10.08 -45.30 -6.48
C PRO A 203 11.16 -46.40 -6.43
N PHE A 204 12.40 -45.99 -6.21
CA PHE A 204 13.42 -46.84 -5.59
C PHE A 204 13.77 -46.25 -4.23
#